data_AF-A0A4Q6DWG6-F1
#
_entry.id   AF-A0A4Q6DWG6-F1
#
_cell.length_a   1.000
_cell.length_b   1.000
_cell.length_c   1.000
_cell.angle_alpha   90.00
_cell.angle_beta   90.00
_cell.angle_gamma   90.00
#
_symmetry.space_group_name_H-M   'P 1'
#
loop_
_entity.id
_entity.type
_entity.pdbx_description
1 polymer ?
#
loop_
_entity_poly.entity_id
_entity_poly.type
_entity_poly.pdbx_seq_one_letter_code
_entity_poly.pdbx_strand_id
1 'polypeptide(L)'
;MKKIVEHRKLLGVNEAAELAELKTVYRSLMKTWHPDRFIHSEEEKLAAEDKSKAIIEAYHFLVSIAPETRNQTLAEYKVTTTTSNIHDFEYRDQVLKVTFLDGSEYEYFDVPKAIYVKLINADSPGRFARRHIFNNYVYRSGSKLVANA
;
A
#
# COMPACT_ATOMS: atom_id res chain seq x y z
N MET A 1 -1.21 -0.37 -12.19
CA MET A 1 -2.58 0.02 -11.82
C MET A 1 -3.43 -1.12 -11.25
N LYS A 2 -3.18 -2.39 -11.60
CA LYS A 2 -4.13 -3.48 -11.30
C LYS A 2 -4.42 -3.63 -9.80
N LYS A 3 -3.39 -3.65 -8.95
CA LYS A 3 -3.55 -3.89 -7.51
C LYS A 3 -4.39 -2.83 -6.78
N ILE A 4 -4.10 -1.55 -6.99
CA ILE A 4 -4.88 -0.45 -6.37
C ILE A 4 -6.33 -0.48 -6.85
N VAL A 5 -6.55 -0.66 -8.15
CA VAL A 5 -7.88 -0.71 -8.75
C VAL A 5 -8.68 -1.93 -8.26
N GLU A 6 -8.05 -3.08 -8.10
CA GLU A 6 -8.67 -4.30 -7.55
C GLU A 6 -9.13 -4.10 -6.10
N HIS A 7 -8.30 -3.51 -5.24
CA HIS A 7 -8.70 -3.21 -3.86
C HIS A 7 -9.84 -2.18 -3.80
N ARG A 8 -9.80 -1.13 -4.64
CA ARG A 8 -10.89 -0.15 -4.75
C ARG A 8 -12.20 -0.80 -5.19
N LYS A 9 -12.14 -1.67 -6.21
CA LYS A 9 -13.29 -2.43 -6.70
C LYS A 9 -13.84 -3.38 -5.63
N LEU A 10 -12.98 -4.03 -4.86
CA LEU A 10 -13.39 -4.94 -3.79
C LEU A 10 -14.17 -4.23 -2.69
N LEU A 11 -13.74 -3.03 -2.30
CA LEU A 11 -14.47 -2.21 -1.33
C LEU A 11 -15.63 -1.40 -1.96
N GLY A 12 -15.67 -1.27 -3.28
CA GLY A 12 -16.68 -0.47 -3.97
C GLY A 12 -16.46 1.04 -3.81
N VAL A 13 -15.21 1.46 -3.66
CA VAL A 13 -14.82 2.87 -3.46
C VAL A 13 -14.13 3.43 -4.70
N ASN A 14 -14.21 4.74 -4.88
CA ASN A 14 -13.54 5.43 -5.99
C ASN A 14 -12.09 5.83 -5.60
N GLU A 15 -11.41 6.53 -6.51
CA GLU A 15 -10.02 6.94 -6.28
C GLU A 15 -9.82 8.13 -5.33
N ALA A 16 -10.86 8.92 -5.13
CA ALA A 16 -10.94 10.06 -4.24
C ALA A 16 -11.52 9.69 -2.86
N ALA A 17 -11.70 8.40 -2.56
CA ALA A 17 -12.23 7.95 -1.29
C ALA A 17 -11.28 8.32 -0.14
N GLU A 18 -11.79 9.10 0.81
CA GLU A 18 -11.06 9.54 2.00
C GLU A 18 -11.08 8.46 3.09
N LEU A 19 -10.24 8.60 4.13
CA LEU A 19 -10.14 7.60 5.21
C LEU A 19 -11.48 7.36 5.91
N ALA A 20 -12.29 8.40 6.09
CA ALA A 20 -13.60 8.29 6.72
C ALA A 20 -14.56 7.40 5.90
N GLU A 21 -14.51 7.50 4.56
CA GLU A 21 -15.30 6.67 3.65
C GLU A 21 -14.81 5.23 3.69
N LEU A 22 -13.50 5.00 3.54
CA LEU A 22 -12.88 3.68 3.62
C LEU A 22 -13.26 2.96 4.91
N LYS A 23 -13.23 3.67 6.04
CA LYS A 23 -13.59 3.13 7.36
C LYS A 23 -15.07 2.79 7.47
N THR A 24 -15.95 3.61 6.89
CA THR A 24 -17.40 3.38 6.88
C THR A 24 -17.75 2.15 6.03
N VAL A 25 -17.18 2.07 4.83
CA VAL A 25 -17.35 0.94 3.91
C VAL A 25 -16.81 -0.35 4.52
N TYR A 26 -15.60 -0.32 5.08
CA TYR A 26 -15.00 -1.47 5.76
C TYR A 26 -15.91 -2.04 6.86
N ARG A 27 -16.41 -1.17 7.75
CA ARG A 27 -17.34 -1.58 8.83
C ARG A 27 -18.63 -2.18 8.29
N SER A 28 -19.19 -1.61 7.23
CA SER A 28 -20.39 -2.12 6.56
C SER A 28 -20.16 -3.53 5.98
N LEU A 29 -19.03 -3.71 5.30
CA LEU A 29 -18.67 -4.99 4.69
C LEU A 29 -18.39 -6.06 5.74
N MET A 30 -17.64 -5.73 6.80
CA MET A 30 -17.39 -6.65 7.91
C MET A 30 -18.67 -7.02 8.64
N LYS A 31 -19.61 -6.09 8.83
CA LYS A 31 -20.92 -6.43 9.38
C LYS A 31 -21.64 -7.48 8.53
N THR A 32 -21.41 -7.52 7.22
CA THR A 32 -22.05 -8.47 6.31
C THR A 32 -21.31 -9.81 6.22
N TRP A 33 -19.98 -9.76 6.17
CA TRP A 33 -19.12 -10.90 5.83
C TRP A 33 -18.29 -11.42 7.01
N HIS A 34 -18.60 -11.03 8.25
CA HIS A 34 -17.93 -11.60 9.43
C HIS A 34 -18.25 -13.10 9.54
N PRO A 35 -17.25 -13.99 9.74
CA PRO A 35 -17.46 -15.42 9.85
C PRO A 35 -18.50 -15.82 10.91
N ASP A 36 -18.54 -15.12 12.05
CA ASP A 36 -19.53 -15.34 13.12
C ASP A 36 -21.00 -15.20 12.70
N ARG A 37 -21.29 -14.64 11.52
CA ARG A 37 -22.66 -14.59 10.99
C ARG A 37 -23.12 -15.90 10.36
N PHE A 38 -22.19 -16.81 10.04
CA PHE A 38 -22.44 -18.04 9.29
C PHE A 38 -22.21 -19.26 10.18
N ILE A 39 -23.04 -19.41 11.20
CA ILE A 39 -22.91 -20.50 12.20
C ILE A 39 -23.58 -21.82 11.79
N HIS A 40 -24.41 -21.80 10.75
CA HIS A 40 -25.25 -22.94 10.35
C HIS A 40 -24.75 -23.68 9.10
N SER A 41 -23.68 -23.18 8.46
CA SER A 41 -23.08 -23.79 7.27
C SER A 41 -21.57 -23.58 7.29
N GLU A 42 -20.81 -24.68 7.31
CA GLU A 42 -19.35 -24.64 7.30
C GLU A 42 -18.80 -24.08 5.97
N GLU A 43 -19.49 -24.38 4.86
CA GLU A 43 -19.12 -23.86 3.53
C GLU A 43 -19.30 -22.34 3.45
N GLU A 44 -20.40 -21.81 3.98
CA GLU A 44 -20.64 -20.36 4.02
C GLU A 44 -19.66 -19.65 4.95
N LYS A 45 -19.31 -20.29 6.07
CA LYS A 45 -18.32 -19.77 7.02
C LYS A 45 -16.94 -19.67 6.37
N LEU A 46 -16.48 -20.71 5.69
CA LEU A 46 -15.20 -20.71 4.98
C LEU A 46 -15.17 -19.62 3.90
N ALA A 47 -16.25 -19.49 3.13
CA ALA A 47 -16.37 -18.43 2.12
C ALA A 47 -16.34 -17.02 2.75
N ALA A 48 -16.95 -16.84 3.93
CA ALA A 48 -16.90 -15.59 4.68
C ALA A 48 -15.51 -15.29 5.26
N GLU A 49 -14.76 -16.30 5.70
CA GLU A 49 -13.36 -16.16 6.13
C GLU A 49 -12.46 -15.66 5.00
N ASP A 50 -12.53 -16.30 3.83
CA ASP A 50 -11.76 -15.88 2.66
C ASP A 50 -12.11 -14.45 2.23
N LYS A 51 -13.41 -14.12 2.22
CA LYS A 51 -13.88 -12.80 1.82
C LYS A 51 -13.53 -11.71 2.83
N SER A 52 -13.70 -11.96 4.13
CA SER A 52 -13.34 -11.01 5.19
C SER A 52 -11.84 -10.75 5.20
N LYS A 53 -11.00 -11.78 5.00
CA LYS A 53 -9.56 -11.62 4.85
C LYS A 53 -9.20 -10.69 3.68
N ALA A 54 -9.83 -10.87 2.52
CA ALA A 54 -9.62 -10.00 1.37
C ALA A 54 -10.08 -8.55 1.62
N ILE A 55 -11.20 -8.36 2.33
CA ILE A 55 -11.71 -7.04 2.74
C ILE A 55 -10.73 -6.34 3.69
N ILE A 56 -10.22 -7.06 4.71
CA ILE A 56 -9.25 -6.54 5.68
C ILE A 56 -7.97 -6.12 4.97
N GLU A 57 -7.43 -6.97 4.08
CA GLU A 57 -6.23 -6.65 3.30
C GLU A 57 -6.44 -5.40 2.44
N ALA A 58 -7.54 -5.33 1.69
CA ALA A 58 -7.85 -4.19 0.84
C ALA A 58 -8.03 -2.89 1.64
N TYR A 59 -8.69 -2.96 2.80
CA TYR A 59 -8.84 -1.82 3.69
C TYR A 59 -7.50 -1.28 4.15
N HIS A 60 -6.66 -2.12 4.76
CA HIS A 60 -5.36 -1.69 5.26
C HIS A 60 -4.44 -1.22 4.13
N PHE A 61 -4.50 -1.86 2.97
CA PHE A 61 -3.76 -1.42 1.79
C PHE A 61 -4.19 -0.01 1.36
N LEU A 62 -5.49 0.25 1.16
CA LEU A 62 -5.98 1.54 0.69
C LEU A 62 -5.73 2.66 1.71
N VAL A 63 -5.92 2.38 3.01
CA VAL A 63 -5.54 3.31 4.09
C VAL A 63 -4.06 3.65 4.01
N SER A 64 -3.17 2.66 3.84
CA SER A 64 -1.72 2.90 3.82
C SER A 64 -1.21 3.76 2.66
N ILE A 65 -1.96 3.85 1.55
CA ILE A 65 -1.61 4.68 0.38
C ILE A 65 -2.43 5.98 0.29
N ALA A 66 -3.41 6.17 1.17
CA ALA A 66 -4.31 7.32 1.14
C ALA A 66 -3.53 8.63 1.27
N PRO A 67 -3.94 9.70 0.58
CA PRO A 67 -3.28 11.01 0.67
C PRO A 67 -3.19 11.52 2.11
N GLU A 68 -4.26 11.37 2.90
CA GLU A 68 -4.29 11.78 4.32
C GLU A 68 -3.22 11.05 5.14
N THR A 69 -3.09 9.73 4.99
CA THR A 69 -2.07 8.92 5.67
C THR A 69 -0.65 9.28 5.25
N ARG A 70 -0.43 9.51 3.96
CA ARG A 70 0.88 9.94 3.45
C ARG A 70 1.25 11.33 3.93
N ASN A 71 0.28 12.24 4.05
CA ASN A 71 0.49 13.58 4.59
C ASN A 71 0.92 13.56 6.06
N GLN A 72 0.34 12.66 6.87
CA GLN A 72 0.73 12.48 8.28
C GLN A 72 2.19 12.04 8.45
N THR A 73 2.72 11.29 7.49
CA THR A 73 4.09 10.73 7.53
C THR A 73 5.07 11.45 6.59
N LEU A 74 4.63 12.54 5.93
CA LEU A 74 5.39 13.20 4.86
C LEU A 74 6.72 13.80 5.34
N ALA A 75 6.76 14.33 6.57
CA ALA A 75 7.98 14.91 7.13
C ALA A 75 9.07 13.85 7.31
N GLU A 76 8.72 12.71 7.90
CA GLU A 76 9.64 11.58 8.08
C GLU A 76 10.07 11.00 6.73
N TYR A 77 9.13 10.84 5.79
CA TYR A 77 9.41 10.40 4.43
C TYR A 77 10.46 11.28 3.74
N LYS A 78 10.31 12.60 3.82
CA LYS A 78 11.26 13.56 3.24
C LYS A 78 12.63 13.46 3.90
N VAL A 79 12.69 13.27 5.21
CA VAL A 79 13.97 13.07 5.92
C VAL A 79 14.65 11.81 5.37
N THR A 80 14.01 10.64 5.46
CA THR A 80 14.59 9.37 5.00
C THR A 80 15.03 9.45 3.53
N THR A 81 14.16 9.90 2.64
CA THR A 81 14.48 9.94 1.20
C THR A 81 15.55 10.96 0.82
N THR A 82 15.82 11.96 1.67
CA THR A 82 16.86 12.96 1.43
C THR A 82 18.18 12.55 2.06
N THR A 83 18.17 12.13 3.33
CA THR A 83 19.38 11.97 4.14
C THR A 83 19.90 10.53 4.20
N SER A 84 19.03 9.53 4.03
CA SER A 84 19.41 8.12 4.11
C SER A 84 19.78 7.57 2.73
N ASN A 85 20.84 6.77 2.68
CA ASN A 85 21.20 6.02 1.47
C ASN A 85 20.33 4.77 1.36
N ILE A 86 20.13 4.33 0.12
CA ILE A 86 19.46 3.05 -0.17
C ILE A 86 20.41 1.93 0.28
N HIS A 87 19.90 1.03 1.12
CA HIS A 87 20.58 -0.20 1.50
C HIS A 87 20.35 -1.28 0.43
N ASP A 88 19.10 -1.50 0.07
CA ASP A 88 18.70 -2.49 -0.93
C ASP A 88 17.38 -2.11 -1.59
N PHE A 89 17.05 -2.74 -2.72
CA PHE A 89 15.75 -2.61 -3.35
C PHE A 89 15.35 -3.87 -4.13
N GLU A 90 14.06 -4.19 -4.08
CA GLU A 90 13.47 -5.34 -4.77
C GLU A 90 12.37 -4.87 -5.71
N TYR A 91 12.20 -5.53 -6.86
CA TYR A 91 11.15 -5.20 -7.80
C TYR A 91 10.38 -6.43 -8.24
N ARG A 92 9.06 -6.42 -7.99
CA ARG A 92 8.14 -7.49 -8.34
C ARG A 92 6.78 -6.93 -8.68
N ASP A 93 6.17 -7.41 -9.76
CA ASP A 93 4.78 -7.09 -10.13
C ASP A 93 4.47 -5.57 -10.17
N GLN A 94 5.42 -4.76 -10.67
CA GLN A 94 5.35 -3.28 -10.73
C GLN A 94 5.37 -2.59 -9.36
N VAL A 95 5.77 -3.30 -8.32
CA VAL A 95 6.06 -2.76 -6.99
C VAL A 95 7.56 -2.73 -6.81
N LEU A 96 8.11 -1.53 -6.56
CA LEU A 96 9.49 -1.35 -6.14
C LEU A 96 9.52 -1.19 -4.62
N LYS A 97 10.09 -2.14 -3.90
CA LYS A 97 10.41 -2.03 -2.49
C LYS A 97 11.81 -1.43 -2.35
N VAL A 98 11.97 -0.40 -1.52
CA VAL A 98 13.27 0.22 -1.21
C VAL A 98 13.48 0.18 0.29
N THR A 99 14.60 -0.41 0.71
CA THR A 99 15.05 -0.44 2.10
C THR A 99 16.21 0.54 2.26
N PHE A 100 16.13 1.39 3.27
CA PHE A 100 17.11 2.44 3.56
C PHE A 100 18.03 2.02 4.71
N LEU A 101 19.20 2.65 4.82
CA LEU A 101 20.18 2.36 5.88
C LEU A 101 19.68 2.72 7.29
N ASP A 102 18.67 3.57 7.40
CA ASP A 102 18.02 3.93 8.67
C ASP A 102 16.98 2.87 9.11
N GLY A 103 16.85 1.77 8.36
CA GLY A 103 15.88 0.69 8.61
C GLY A 103 14.48 0.99 8.07
N SER A 104 14.24 2.16 7.49
CA SER A 104 12.95 2.47 6.87
C SER A 104 12.74 1.70 5.58
N GLU A 105 11.51 1.28 5.32
CA GLU A 105 11.13 0.62 4.08
C GLU A 105 9.94 1.32 3.43
N TYR A 106 9.99 1.47 2.11
CA TYR A 106 8.91 2.03 1.31
C TYR A 106 8.63 1.19 0.07
N GLU A 107 7.36 0.97 -0.22
CA GLU A 107 6.90 0.36 -1.47
C GLU A 107 6.35 1.44 -2.39
N TYR A 108 6.77 1.42 -3.65
CA TYR A 108 6.31 2.30 -4.72
C TYR A 108 5.52 1.48 -5.73
N PHE A 109 4.29 1.89 -5.99
CA PHE A 109 3.36 1.17 -6.84
C PHE A 109 3.37 1.71 -8.27
N ASP A 110 3.06 0.83 -9.21
CA ASP A 110 2.92 1.14 -10.62
C ASP A 110 4.20 1.70 -11.25
N VAL A 111 5.36 1.31 -10.70
CA VAL A 111 6.67 1.64 -11.26
C VAL A 111 6.86 0.81 -12.53
N PRO A 112 6.99 1.41 -13.72
CA PRO A 112 7.19 0.65 -14.96
C PRO A 112 8.53 -0.08 -14.93
N LYS A 113 8.57 -1.28 -15.53
CA LYS A 113 9.81 -2.07 -15.66
C LYS A 113 10.96 -1.27 -16.26
N ALA A 114 10.68 -0.38 -17.22
CA ALA A 114 11.68 0.50 -17.83
C ALA A 114 12.33 1.46 -16.84
N ILE A 115 11.59 1.95 -15.83
CA ILE A 115 12.13 2.81 -14.77
C ILE A 115 13.01 1.99 -13.82
N TYR A 116 12.58 0.78 -13.47
CA TYR A 116 13.41 -0.14 -12.69
C TYR A 116 14.72 -0.51 -13.39
N VAL A 117 14.69 -0.83 -14.70
CA VAL A 117 15.90 -1.10 -15.49
C VAL A 117 16.85 0.11 -15.50
N LYS A 118 16.32 1.34 -15.53
CA LYS A 118 17.15 2.55 -15.42
C LYS A 118 17.72 2.73 -14.02
N LEU A 119 16.96 2.37 -12.96
CA LEU A 119 17.42 2.43 -11.57
C LEU A 119 18.65 1.54 -11.34
N ILE A 120 18.59 0.27 -11.77
CA ILE A 120 19.68 -0.70 -11.54
C ILE A 120 20.96 -0.37 -12.32
N ASN A 121 20.83 0.33 -13.44
CA ASN A 121 21.95 0.72 -14.31
C ASN A 121 22.43 2.16 -14.05
N ALA A 122 21.84 2.88 -13.10
CA ALA A 122 22.25 4.24 -12.80
C ALA A 122 23.55 4.29 -11.98
N ASP A 123 24.42 5.25 -12.27
CA ASP A 123 25.65 5.50 -11.51
C ASP A 123 25.40 5.67 -10.00
N SER A 124 24.22 6.16 -9.65
CA SER A 124 23.74 6.27 -8.27
C SER A 124 22.25 5.97 -8.20
N PRO A 125 21.86 4.76 -7.73
CA PRO A 125 20.46 4.40 -7.55
C PRO A 125 19.69 5.40 -6.68
N GLY A 126 20.31 5.88 -5.58
CA GLY A 126 19.71 6.88 -4.71
C GLY A 126 19.46 8.23 -5.39
N ARG A 127 20.38 8.71 -6.24
CA ARG A 127 20.17 9.96 -7.00
C ARG A 127 19.07 9.79 -8.04
N PHE A 128 19.06 8.65 -8.73
CA PHE A 128 18.04 8.32 -9.72
C PHE A 128 16.64 8.26 -9.08
N ALA A 129 16.51 7.52 -7.97
CA ALA A 129 15.23 7.34 -7.29
C ALA A 129 14.64 8.66 -6.77
N ARG A 130 15.47 9.58 -6.22
CA ARG A 130 15.01 10.92 -5.80
C ARG A 130 14.43 11.74 -6.95
N ARG A 131 14.97 11.64 -8.15
CA ARG A 131 14.54 12.41 -9.33
C ARG A 131 13.35 11.79 -10.05
N HIS A 132 13.27 10.47 -10.06
CA HIS A 132 12.38 9.76 -10.98
C HIS A 132 11.34 8.88 -10.30
N ILE A 133 11.46 8.60 -8.99
CA ILE A 133 10.63 7.61 -8.31
C ILE A 133 9.88 8.22 -7.12
N PHE A 134 10.60 8.76 -6.14
CA PHE A 134 10.06 9.07 -4.81
C PHE A 134 8.82 9.97 -4.80
N ASN A 135 8.78 10.98 -5.68
CA ASN A 135 7.66 11.91 -5.78
C ASN A 135 6.74 11.65 -6.99
N ASN A 136 7.03 10.61 -7.79
CA ASN A 136 6.32 10.35 -9.05
C ASN A 136 5.37 9.15 -8.97
N TYR A 137 5.50 8.31 -7.93
CA TYR A 137 4.68 7.12 -7.74
C TYR A 137 3.96 7.15 -6.39
N VAL A 138 2.78 6.54 -6.36
CA VAL A 138 2.08 6.27 -5.09
C VAL A 138 2.96 5.34 -4.26
N TYR A 139 3.13 5.68 -2.99
CA TYR A 139 3.95 4.89 -2.08
C TYR A 139 3.24 4.65 -0.76
N ARG A 140 3.70 3.63 -0.03
CA ARG A 140 3.40 3.43 1.40
C ARG A 140 4.65 3.08 2.18
N SER A 141 4.62 3.31 3.49
CA SER A 141 5.63 2.75 4.39
C SER A 141 5.40 1.25 4.57
N GLY A 142 6.46 0.46 4.45
CA GLY A 142 6.45 -0.98 4.76
C GLY A 142 6.64 -1.26 6.26
N SER A 143 7.32 -0.35 6.97
CA SER A 143 7.63 -0.49 8.40
C SER A 143 6.55 0.08 9.32
N LYS A 144 5.73 1.02 8.86
CA LYS A 144 4.63 1.59 9.63
C LYS A 144 3.30 1.16 9.01
N LEU A 145 2.74 0.07 9.52
CA LEU A 145 1.31 -0.18 9.36
C LEU A 145 0.60 0.95 10.11
N VAL A 146 -0.04 1.86 9.37
CA VAL A 146 -0.91 2.87 9.97
C VAL A 146 -2.18 2.15 10.41
N ALA A 147 -2.06 1.43 11.54
CA ALA A 147 -3.11 0.61 12.13
C ALA A 147 -4.21 1.45 12.80
N ASN A 148 -4.02 2.77 12.86
CA ASN A 148 -4.92 3.68 13.55
C ASN A 148 -5.49 4.71 12.57
N ALA A 149 -6.44 4.28 11.73
CA ALA A 149 -7.40 5.15 11.07
C ALA A 149 -8.82 4.74 11.46
#